data_AF-A0A6J7NT07-F1
#
_entry.id   AF-A0A6J7NT07-F1
#
_cell.length_a   1.000
_cell.length_b   1.000
_cell.length_c   1.000
_cell.angle_alpha   90.00
_cell.angle_beta   90.00
_cell.angle_gamma   90.00
#
_symmetry.space_group_name_H-M   'P 1'
#
loop_
_entity.id
_entity.type
_entity.pdbx_description
1 polymer ?
#
loop_
_entity_poly.entity_id
_entity_poly.type
_entity_poly.pdbx_seq_one_letter_code
_entity_poly.pdbx_strand_id
1 'polypeptide(L)'
;MSPIIAGETVKGPADRLMNSLGIEVSCVGVAKTYAEYCSTLVIDERDASRSGDVEAFGVRAVVAQTLMSDPDVAASLARRVLEAMA
;
A
#
# COMPACT_ATOMS: atom_id res chain seq x y z
N MET A 1 -3.91 -1.78 3.33
CA MET A 1 -2.59 -1.10 3.40
C MET A 1 -1.60 -1.92 2.56
N SER A 2 -0.74 -1.29 1.77
CA SER A 2 0.29 -1.98 0.96
C SER A 2 1.40 -2.54 1.85
N PRO A 3 1.87 -3.79 1.62
CA PRO A 3 3.08 -4.33 2.27
C PRO A 3 4.37 -3.97 1.52
N ILE A 4 4.26 -3.37 0.33
CA ILE A 4 5.37 -2.97 -0.53
C ILE A 4 5.56 -1.45 -0.43
N ILE A 5 6.81 -1.03 -0.24
CA ILE A 5 7.26 0.36 -0.20
C ILE A 5 8.38 0.52 -1.23
N ALA A 6 8.23 1.43 -2.20
CA ALA A 6 9.26 1.74 -3.19
C ALA A 6 9.85 0.52 -3.93
N GLY A 7 9.01 -0.48 -4.19
CA GLY A 7 9.41 -1.72 -4.88
C GLY A 7 9.95 -2.83 -3.97
N GLU A 8 9.99 -2.64 -2.66
CA GLU A 8 10.54 -3.59 -1.70
C GLU A 8 9.52 -3.98 -0.61
N THR A 9 9.61 -5.21 -0.12
CA THR A 9 8.81 -5.65 1.04
C THR A 9 9.43 -5.18 2.34
N VAL A 10 8.63 -4.63 3.26
CA VAL A 10 9.12 -4.20 4.58
C VAL A 10 9.68 -5.37 5.40
N LYS A 11 8.91 -6.47 5.51
CA LYS A 11 9.31 -7.73 6.17
C LYS A 11 8.61 -8.92 5.52
N GLY A 12 9.33 -10.03 5.42
CA GLY A 12 8.79 -11.29 4.89
C GLY A 12 8.93 -11.44 3.37
N PRO A 13 8.38 -12.52 2.79
CA PRO A 13 8.67 -12.94 1.42
C PRO A 13 7.69 -12.37 0.37
N ALA A 14 6.98 -11.27 0.67
CA ALA A 14 5.87 -10.82 -0.18
C ALA A 14 6.32 -10.46 -1.61
N ASP A 15 7.45 -9.78 -1.74
CA ASP A 15 8.13 -9.48 -3.01
C ASP A 15 8.40 -10.73 -3.85
N ARG A 16 8.96 -11.78 -3.24
CA ARG A 16 9.29 -13.04 -3.92
C ARG A 16 8.03 -13.77 -4.36
N LEU A 17 7.00 -13.79 -3.52
CA LEU A 17 5.71 -14.41 -3.83
C LEU A 17 5.00 -13.66 -4.96
N MET A 18 4.92 -12.33 -4.88
CA MET A 18 4.34 -11.49 -5.92
C MET A 18 5.04 -11.70 -7.27
N ASN A 19 6.38 -11.65 -7.29
CA ASN A 19 7.15 -11.88 -8.50
C ASN A 19 6.91 -13.29 -9.08
N SER A 20 6.85 -14.33 -8.24
CA SER A 20 6.56 -15.70 -8.68
C SER A 20 5.16 -15.88 -9.30
N LEU A 21 4.22 -15.00 -8.94
CA LEU A 21 2.86 -14.97 -9.46
C LEU A 21 2.70 -14.01 -10.65
N GLY A 22 3.80 -13.38 -11.11
CA GLY A 22 3.75 -12.37 -12.18
C GLY A 22 3.08 -11.06 -11.78
N ILE A 23 2.96 -10.80 -10.48
CA ILE A 23 2.41 -9.55 -9.94
C ILE A 23 3.56 -8.54 -9.82
N GLU A 24 3.35 -7.32 -10.30
CA GLU A 24 4.30 -6.22 -10.13
C GLU A 24 4.59 -6.00 -8.64
N VAL A 25 5.85 -6.04 -8.22
CA VAL A 25 6.25 -5.78 -6.84
C VAL A 25 6.18 -4.28 -6.57
N SER A 26 4.97 -3.76 -6.40
CA SER A 26 4.69 -2.35 -6.10
C SER A 26 3.33 -2.20 -5.44
N CYS A 27 3.05 -1.01 -4.89
CA CYS A 27 1.71 -0.66 -4.41
C CYS A 27 0.65 -0.69 -5.53
N VAL A 28 1.05 -0.49 -6.79
CA VAL A 28 0.18 -0.58 -7.97
C VAL A 28 -0.17 -2.04 -8.28
N GLY A 29 0.80 -2.95 -8.22
CA GLY A 29 0.55 -4.38 -8.35
C GLY A 29 -0.42 -4.87 -7.26
N VAL A 30 -0.23 -4.41 -6.02
CA VAL A 30 -1.16 -4.68 -4.91
C VAL A 30 -2.56 -4.12 -5.22
N ALA A 31 -2.68 -2.87 -5.65
CA ALA A 31 -3.96 -2.25 -5.99
C ALA A 31 -4.71 -3.06 -7.05
N LYS A 32 -4.02 -3.43 -8.14
CA LYS A 32 -4.58 -4.26 -9.21
C LYS A 32 -5.05 -5.62 -8.70
N THR A 33 -4.28 -6.29 -7.84
CA THR A 33 -4.65 -7.60 -7.28
C THR A 33 -5.90 -7.53 -6.40
N TYR A 34 -6.09 -6.43 -5.66
CA TYR A 34 -7.19 -6.29 -4.72
C TYR A 34 -8.36 -5.44 -5.23
N ALA A 35 -8.32 -4.93 -6.46
CA ALA A 35 -9.30 -3.98 -6.99
C ALA A 35 -10.75 -4.48 -6.94
N GLU A 36 -10.98 -5.79 -7.04
CA GLU A 36 -12.32 -6.38 -6.94
C GLU A 36 -12.90 -6.33 -5.51
N TYR A 37 -12.05 -6.28 -4.49
CA TYR A 37 -12.45 -6.43 -3.08
C TYR A 37 -12.15 -5.20 -2.22
N CYS A 38 -11.25 -4.32 -2.68
CA CYS A 38 -10.69 -3.22 -1.89
C CYS A 38 -10.90 -1.89 -2.60
N SER A 39 -11.72 -1.02 -2.01
CA SER A 39 -11.99 0.32 -2.55
C SER A 39 -10.95 1.37 -2.16
N THR A 40 -10.14 1.12 -1.12
CA THR A 40 -9.16 2.08 -0.60
C THR A 40 -7.86 1.37 -0.22
N LEU A 41 -6.74 1.82 -0.78
CA LEU A 41 -5.41 1.32 -0.46
C LEU A 41 -4.54 2.43 0.15
N VAL A 42 -4.08 2.19 1.37
CA VAL A 42 -3.03 3.03 1.99
C VAL A 42 -1.67 2.64 1.43
N ILE A 43 -0.93 3.62 0.90
CA ILE A 43 0.41 3.49 0.31
C ILE A 43 1.42 4.38 1.05
N ASP A 44 2.70 4.04 0.98
CA ASP A 44 3.75 4.81 1.64
C ASP A 44 4.01 6.16 0.97
N GLU A 45 4.52 7.12 1.73
CA GLU A 45 4.95 8.43 1.21
C GLU A 45 5.98 8.32 0.09
N ARG A 46 6.83 7.30 0.12
CA ARG A 46 7.79 7.03 -0.97
C ARG A 46 7.13 6.63 -2.29
N ASP A 47 5.89 6.16 -2.24
CA ASP A 47 5.09 5.78 -3.41
C ASP A 47 4.05 6.85 -3.79
N ALA A 48 4.10 8.06 -3.21
CA ALA A 48 3.10 9.11 -3.44
C ALA A 48 2.91 9.45 -4.93
N SER A 49 3.98 9.38 -5.73
CA SER A 49 3.94 9.63 -7.18
C SER A 49 3.17 8.54 -7.96
N ARG A 50 2.96 7.36 -7.38
CA ARG A 50 2.20 6.24 -7.95
C ARG A 50 0.71 6.27 -7.58
N SER A 51 0.26 7.25 -6.80
CA SER A 51 -1.15 7.37 -6.37
C SER A 51 -2.13 7.36 -7.54
N GLY A 52 -1.83 8.09 -8.62
CA GLY A 52 -2.66 8.09 -9.84
C GLY A 52 -2.75 6.72 -10.52
N ASP A 53 -1.66 5.94 -10.53
CA ASP A 53 -1.66 4.58 -11.08
C ASP A 53 -2.52 3.62 -10.24
N VAL A 54 -2.52 3.79 -8.91
CA VAL A 54 -3.40 3.05 -7.99
C VAL A 54 -4.86 3.40 -8.26
N GLU A 55 -5.16 4.69 -8.39
CA GLU A 55 -6.51 5.21 -8.66
C GLU A 55 -7.06 4.80 -10.03
N ALA A 56 -6.19 4.57 -11.01
CA ALA A 56 -6.58 4.05 -12.32
C ALA A 56 -7.20 2.64 -12.26
N PHE A 57 -6.99 1.89 -11.19
CA PHE A 57 -7.66 0.61 -10.93
C PHE A 57 -8.98 0.74 -10.16
N GLY A 58 -9.47 1.96 -9.94
CA GLY A 58 -10.70 2.21 -9.17
C GLY A 58 -10.51 2.10 -7.66
N VAL A 59 -9.26 2.10 -7.19
CA VAL A 59 -8.89 2.01 -5.77
C VAL A 59 -8.43 3.39 -5.29
N ARG A 60 -9.10 3.97 -4.30
CA ARG A 60 -8.69 5.24 -3.69
C ARG A 60 -7.31 5.08 -3.06
N ALA A 61 -6.35 5.92 -3.45
CA ALA A 61 -5.03 5.95 -2.83
C ALA A 61 -5.01 6.86 -1.59
N VAL A 62 -4.51 6.35 -0.47
CA VAL A 62 -4.27 7.14 0.74
C VAL A 62 -2.79 7.13 1.05
N VAL A 63 -2.13 8.27 0.90
CA VAL A 63 -0.70 8.40 1.21
C VAL A 63 -0.52 8.64 2.71
N ALA A 64 0.36 7.83 3.33
CA ALA A 64 0.74 7.96 4.74
C ALA A 64 2.12 7.33 4.99
N GLN A 65 2.78 7.67 6.10
CA GLN A 65 3.96 6.96 6.57
C GLN A 65 3.57 5.54 7.03
N THR A 66 3.97 4.51 6.28
CA THR A 66 3.56 3.11 6.55
C THR A 66 4.64 2.26 7.20
N LEU A 67 5.90 2.72 7.20
CA LEU A 67 6.98 2.06 7.93
C LEU A 67 6.86 2.35 9.44
N MET A 68 6.29 1.38 10.17
CA MET A 68 6.08 1.44 11.63
C MET A 68 7.39 1.22 12.40
N SER A 69 8.23 2.26 12.52
CA SER A 69 9.50 2.21 13.27
C SER A 69 9.31 2.05 14.77
N ASP A 70 8.20 2.56 15.29
CA ASP A 70 7.87 2.63 16.71
C ASP A 70 6.33 2.66 16.91
N PRO A 71 5.85 2.48 18.16
CA PRO A 71 4.42 2.47 18.46
C PRO A 71 3.68 3.79 18.16
N ASP A 72 4.35 4.94 18.21
CA ASP A 72 3.71 6.24 17.95
C ASP A 72 3.42 6.41 16.46
N VAL A 73 4.37 6.01 15.60
CA VAL A 73 4.16 5.94 14.15
C VAL A 73 3.04 4.96 13.81
N ALA A 74 3.02 3.78 14.44
CA ALA A 74 1.94 2.80 14.23
C ALA A 74 0.56 3.35 14.65
N ALA A 75 0.48 4.05 15.80
CA ALA A 75 -0.75 4.67 16.27
C ALA A 75 -1.21 5.82 15.34
N SER A 76 -0.28 6.62 14.84
CA SER A 76 -0.56 7.68 13.85
C SER A 76 -1.15 7.10 12.56
N LEU A 77 -0.53 6.05 12.02
CA LEU A 77 -1.03 5.36 10.83
C LEU A 77 -2.42 4.76 11.06
N ALA A 78 -2.65 4.14 12.21
CA ALA A 78 -3.96 3.57 12.55
C ALA A 78 -5.06 4.65 12.55
N ARG A 79 -4.81 5.83 13.12
CA ARG A 79 -5.76 6.96 13.06
C ARG A 79 -6.03 7.39 11.62
N ARG A 80 -4.98 7.52 10.82
CA ARG A 80 -5.11 7.90 9.40
C ARG A 80 -5.93 6.90 8.59
N VAL A 81 -5.80 5.60 8.89
CA VAL A 81 -6.61 4.54 8.27
C VAL A 81 -8.09 4.71 8.66
N LEU A 82 -8.40 4.96 9.93
CA LEU A 82 -9.76 5.19 10.39
C LEU A 82 -10.38 6.45 9.76
N GLU A 83 -9.62 7.54 9.66
CA GLU A 83 -10.04 8.78 8.98
C GLU A 83 -10.35 8.56 7.50
N ALA A 84 -9.61 7.67 6.83
CA ALA A 84 -9.83 7.35 5.42
C ALA A 84 -11.07 6.49 5.16
N MET A 85 -11.66 5.90 6.20
CA MET A 85 -12.88 5.08 6.12
C MET A 85 -14.17 5.89 6.37
N ALA A 86 -14.05 7.14 6.82
CA ALA A 86 -15.16 8.08 6.99
C ALA A 86 -15.58 8.70 5.64
#